data_AF-A0A2N3BM58-F1
#
_entry.id   AF-A0A2N3BM58-F1
#
_cell.length_a   1.000
_cell.length_b   1.000
_cell.length_c   1.000
_cell.angle_alpha   90.00
_cell.angle_beta   90.00
_cell.angle_gamma   90.00
#
_symmetry.space_group_name_H-M   'P 1'
#
loop_
_entity.id
_entity.type
_entity.pdbx_description
1 polymer ?
#
loop_
_entity_poly.entity_id
_entity_poly.type
_entity_poly.pdbx_seq_one_letter_code
_entity_poly.pdbx_strand_id
1 'polypeptide(L)' 'MPVFLSSAEPGFEAAFAALLGARRAAEESVDQAVAAIIDEVRAGGDAALIAL' A
#
# COMPACT_ATOMS: atom_id res chain seq x y z
N MET A 1 7.05 12.92 -2.34
CA MET A 1 8.38 13.54 -2.14
C MET A 1 9.41 12.43 -1.98
N PRO A 2 10.59 12.52 -2.62
CA PRO A 2 11.62 11.48 -2.51
C PRO A 2 12.30 11.49 -1.14
N VAL A 3 12.58 10.31 -0.59
CA VAL A 3 13.36 10.11 0.64
C VAL A 3 14.79 9.77 0.24
N PHE A 4 15.77 10.50 0.75
CA PHE A 4 17.19 10.24 0.53
C PHE A 4 17.80 9.63 1.79
N LEU A 5 18.51 8.51 1.64
CA LEU A 5 19.20 7.83 2.73
C LEU A 5 20.69 7.71 2.38
N SER A 6 21.54 7.79 3.41
CA SER A 6 22.98 7.57 3.31
C SER A 6 23.38 6.48 4.30
N SER A 7 24.12 5.47 3.84
CA SER A 7 24.61 4.38 4.69
C SER A 7 25.70 4.80 5.68
N ALA A 8 26.24 6.02 5.53
CA ALA A 8 27.23 6.57 6.46
C ALA A 8 26.59 7.22 7.71
N GLU A 9 25.27 7.44 7.72
CA GLU A 9 24.58 8.06 8.85
C GLU A 9 24.33 7.03 9.97
N PRO A 10 24.61 7.35 11.24
CA PRO A 10 24.35 6.46 12.37
C PRO A 10 22.89 5.97 12.49
N GLY A 11 21.94 6.70 11.90
CA GLY A 11 20.51 6.36 11.89
C GLY A 11 20.03 5.59 10.65
N PHE A 12 20.93 5.17 9.74
CA PHE A 12 20.55 4.56 8.46
C PHE A 12 19.64 3.34 8.61
N GLU A 13 20.02 2.38 9.45
CA GLU A 13 19.28 1.13 9.65
C GLU A 13 17.82 1.38 10.08
N ALA A 14 17.62 2.26 11.06
CA ALA A 14 16.28 2.60 11.54
C ALA A 14 15.45 3.30 10.45
N ALA A 15 16.03 4.25 9.72
CA ALA A 15 15.35 4.96 8.65
C ALA A 15 15.04 4.06 7.44
N PHE A 16 15.93 3.13 7.12
CA PHE A 16 15.75 2.15 6.05
C PHE A 16 14.66 1.13 6.39
N ALA A 17 14.63 0.61 7.62
CA ALA A 17 13.57 -0.26 8.10
C ALA A 17 12.19 0.44 8.06
N ALA A 18 12.13 1.71 8.46
CA ALA A 18 10.90 2.51 8.38
C ALA A 18 10.42 2.69 6.93
N LEU A 19 11.32 2.96 5.99
CA LEU A 19 11.00 3.08 4.56
C LEU A 19 10.45 1.77 3.99
N LEU A 20 11.08 0.63 4.31
CA LEU A 20 10.63 -0.68 3.88
C LEU A 20 9.27 -1.05 4.50
N GLY A 21 9.05 -0.71 5.77
CA GLY A 21 7.76 -0.89 6.45
C GLY A 21 6.66 -0.07 5.80
N ALA A 22 6.93 1.19 5.47
CA ALA A 22 5.96 2.06 4.79
C ALA A 22 5.55 1.52 3.41
N ARG A 23 6.49 0.97 2.63
CA ARG A 23 6.17 0.33 1.34
C ARG A 23 5.26 -0.89 1.50
N ARG A 24 5.57 -1.77 2.46
CA ARG A 24 4.74 -2.97 2.74
C ARG A 24 3.35 -2.61 3.23
N ALA A 25 3.21 -1.60 4.09
CA ALA A 25 1.91 -1.12 4.56
C ALA A 25 1.05 -0.57 3.41
N ALA A 26 1.67 0.12 2.44
CA ALA A 26 0.98 0.58 1.25
C ALA A 26 0.57 -0.60 0.34
N GLU A 27 1.43 -1.59 0.14
CA GLU A 27 1.12 -2.81 -0.62
C GLU A 27 -0.04 -3.59 0.02
N GLU A 28 -0.01 -3.82 1.33
CA GLU A 28 -1.10 -4.49 2.07
C GLU A 28 -2.42 -3.71 2.00
N SER A 29 -2.37 -2.38 2.10
CA SER A 29 -3.56 -1.53 1.95
C SER A 29 -4.17 -1.63 0.55
N VAL A 30 -3.35 -1.77 -0.49
CA VAL A 30 -3.82 -1.92 -1.87
C VAL A 30 -4.45 -3.30 -2.06
N ASP A 31 -3.82 -4.37 -1.56
CA ASP A 31 -4.36 -5.73 -1.67
C ASP A 31 -5.74 -5.84 -0.99
N GLN A 32 -5.89 -5.26 0.21
CA GLN A 32 -7.18 -5.23 0.92
C GLN A 32 -8.24 -4.43 0.16
N ALA A 33 -7.88 -3.26 -0.39
CA ALA A 33 -8.81 -2.44 -1.16
C ALA A 33 -9.28 -3.17 -2.43
N VAL A 34 -8.37 -3.82 -3.15
CA VAL A 34 -8.68 -4.59 -4.36
C VAL A 34 -9.57 -5.79 -4.03
N ALA A 35 -9.28 -6.51 -2.95
CA ALA A 35 -10.12 -7.63 -2.51
C ALA A 35 -11.56 -7.18 -2.23
N ALA A 36 -11.74 -6.06 -1.53
CA ALA A 36 -13.06 -5.50 -1.24
C ALA A 36 -13.82 -5.11 -2.52
N ILE A 37 -13.16 -4.44 -3.48
CA ILE A 37 -13.75 -4.08 -4.78
C ILE A 37 -14.21 -5.33 -5.54
N ILE A 38 -13.37 -6.38 -5.57
CA ILE A 38 -13.71 -7.62 -6.26
C ILE A 38 -14.94 -8.28 -5.63
N ASP A 39 -15.02 -8.34 -4.30
CA ASP A 39 -16.15 -8.94 -3.61
C ASP A 39 -17.45 -8.15 -3.83
N GLU A 40 -17.37 -6.82 -3.83
CA GLU A 40 -18.51 -5.94 -4.10
C GLU A 40 -19.04 -6.11 -5.53
N VAL A 41 -18.15 -6.15 -6.52
CA VAL A 41 -18.52 -6.39 -7.93
C VAL A 41 -19.06 -7.80 -8.12
N ARG A 42 -18.54 -8.82 -7.42
CA ARG A 42 -19.08 -10.19 -7.48
C ARG A 42 -20.50 -10.29 -6.92
N ALA A 43 -20.81 -9.51 -5.88
CA ALA A 43 -22.13 -9.51 -5.25
C ALA A 43 -23.15 -8.67 -6.05
N GLY A 44 -22.73 -7.50 -6.55
CA GLY A 44 -23.61 -6.50 -7.17
C GLY A 44 -23.59 -6.46 -8.70
N GLY A 45 -22.67 -7.18 -9.35
CA GLY A 45 -22.51 -7.18 -10.80
C GLY A 45 -22.28 -5.78 -11.36
N ASP A 46 -22.89 -5.49 -12.51
CA ASP A 46 -22.72 -4.22 -13.22
C ASP A 46 -23.18 -2.99 -12.40
N ALA A 47 -24.14 -3.17 -11.49
CA ALA A 47 -24.61 -2.07 -10.63
C ALA A 47 -23.53 -1.62 -9.64
N ALA A 48 -22.76 -2.57 -9.09
CA ALA A 48 -21.61 -2.27 -8.22
C ALA A 48 -20.47 -1.62 -9.02
N LEU A 49 -20.23 -2.06 -10.25
CA LEU A 49 -19.18 -1.48 -11.10
C LEU A 49 -19.42 0.00 -11.45
N ILE A 50 -20.69 0.40 -11.64
CA ILE A 50 -21.06 1.80 -11.97
C ILE A 50 -20.94 2.72 -10.74
N ALA A 51 -21.00 2.18 -9.52
CA ALA A 51 -21.00 2.95 -8.28
C ALA A 51 -19.59 3.30 -7.74
N LEU A 52 -18.54 2.72 -8.32
CA LEU A 52 -17.13 2.87 -7.91
C LEU A 52 -16.45 4.07 -8.60
#